data_AF-A0A820IE05-F1
#
_entry.id   AF-A0A820IE05-F1
#
_cell.length_a   1.000
_cell.length_b   1.000
_cell.length_c   1.000
_cell.angle_alpha   90.00
_cell.angle_beta   90.00
_cell.angle_gamma   90.00
#
_symmetry.space_group_name_H-M   'P 1'
#
loop_
_entity.id
_entity.type
_entity.pdbx_description
1 polymer ?
#
loop_
_entity_poly.entity_id
_entity_poly.type
_entity_poly.pdbx_seq_one_letter_code
_entity_poly.pdbx_strand_id
1 'polypeptide(L)' 'AQGEDFFVIPGTTKIKNLEENVGAAEIELTQEEIEQLRQACQHADIGGDRYPEIFNLYPFGNSAPLKN' A
#
# COMPACT_ATOMS: atom_id res chain seq x y z
N ALA A 1 5.70 -7.93 -2.04
CA ALA A 1 5.98 -7.80 -3.49
C ALA A 1 7.00 -6.67 -3.65
N GLN A 2 7.97 -6.84 -4.55
CA GLN A 2 9.02 -5.87 -4.92
C GLN A 2 9.40 -6.16 -6.37
N GLY A 3 9.87 -5.16 -7.13
CA GLY A 3 10.33 -5.35 -8.51
C GLY A 3 9.98 -4.17 -9.42
N GLU A 4 10.49 -4.20 -10.65
CA GLU A 4 10.24 -3.17 -11.67
C GLU A 4 8.77 -3.13 -12.14
N ASP A 5 8.03 -4.21 -11.91
CA ASP A 5 6.61 -4.36 -12.22
C ASP A 5 5.69 -3.95 -11.04
N PHE A 6 6.28 -3.45 -9.95
CA PHE A 6 5.55 -3.03 -8.76
C PHE A 6 5.40 -1.51 -8.70
N PHE A 7 4.17 -1.03 -8.85
CA PHE A 7 3.85 0.39 -8.82
C PHE A 7 3.05 0.78 -7.57
N VAL A 8 3.54 1.78 -6.85
CA VAL A 8 2.82 2.39 -5.73
C VAL A 8 1.92 3.52 -6.21
N ILE A 9 0.74 3.66 -5.61
CA ILE A 9 -0.23 4.72 -5.93
C ILE A 9 -0.59 5.54 -4.68
N PRO A 10 0.38 6.23 -4.06
CA PRO A 10 0.15 6.94 -2.81
C PRO A 10 -0.77 8.15 -3.04
N GLY A 11 -1.91 8.17 -2.36
CA GLY A 11 -2.84 9.29 -2.36
C GLY A 11 -2.55 10.29 -1.23
N THR A 12 -2.69 11.59 -1.49
CA THR A 12 -2.59 12.64 -0.48
C THR A 12 -3.48 13.84 -0.82
N THR A 13 -3.89 14.59 0.19
CA THR A 13 -4.61 15.87 0.03
C THR A 13 -3.71 17.10 0.24
N LYS A 14 -2.45 16.89 0.63
CA LYS A 14 -1.49 17.96 0.95
C LYS A 14 -0.39 18.02 -0.10
N ILE A 15 -0.11 19.22 -0.62
CA ILE A 15 0.92 19.45 -1.64
C ILE A 15 2.31 19.02 -1.14
N LYS A 16 2.69 19.40 0.09
CA LYS A 16 3.98 19.00 0.67
C LYS A 16 4.22 17.48 0.61
N ASN A 17 3.19 16.70 0.91
CA ASN A 17 3.28 15.25 0.88
C ASN A 17 3.34 14.72 -0.56
N LEU A 18 2.73 15.40 -1.52
CA LEU A 18 2.87 15.05 -2.94
C LEU A 18 4.33 15.22 -3.38
N GLU A 19 4.96 16.34 -3.02
CA GLU A 19 6.37 16.60 -3.32
C GLU A 19 7.28 15.53 -2.70
N GLU A 20 7.04 15.18 -1.43
CA GLU A 20 7.78 14.11 -0.74
C GLU A 20 7.57 12.73 -1.40
N ASN A 21 6.32 12.38 -1.74
CA ASN A 21 6.02 11.11 -2.40
C ASN A 21 6.69 10.98 -3.77
N VAL A 22 6.77 12.07 -4.53
CA VAL A 22 7.47 12.08 -5.83
C VAL A 22 8.98 11.98 -5.62
N GLY A 23 9.54 12.71 -4.65
CA GLY A 23 10.96 12.66 -4.31
C GLY A 23 11.43 11.28 -3.86
N ALA A 24 10.54 10.43 -3.32
CA ALA A 24 10.88 9.06 -2.97
C ALA A 24 11.38 8.21 -4.16
N ALA A 25 11.02 8.56 -5.40
CA ALA A 25 11.51 7.87 -6.59
C ALA A 25 13.01 8.11 -6.88
N GLU A 26 13.60 9.14 -6.27
CA GLU A 26 15.03 9.48 -6.41
C GLU A 26 15.90 8.80 -5.35
N ILE A 27 15.29 8.10 -4.39
CA ILE A 27 16.01 7.44 -3.29
C ILE A 27 16.51 6.08 -3.76
N GLU A 28 17.82 5.89 -3.70
CA GLU A 28 18.47 4.59 -3.87
C GLU A 28 18.85 4.04 -2.50
N LEU A 29 18.50 2.77 -2.25
CA LEU A 29 18.83 2.08 -1.00
C LEU A 29 19.90 1.02 -1.25
N THR A 30 20.85 0.92 -0.33
CA THR A 30 21.82 -0.18 -0.30
C THR A 30 21.15 -1.49 0.11
N GLN A 31 21.82 -2.60 -0.17
CA GLN A 31 21.32 -3.92 0.20
C GLN A 31 21.19 -4.08 1.73
N GLU A 32 22.12 -3.48 2.47
CA GLU A 32 22.14 -3.46 3.93
C GLU A 32 20.96 -2.67 4.50
N GLU A 33 20.65 -1.49 3.94
CA GLU A 33 19.50 -0.68 4.37
C GLU A 33 18.16 -1.39 4.07
N ILE A 34 18.05 -2.05 2.91
CA ILE A 34 16.87 -2.87 2.57
C ILE A 34 16.68 -3.98 3.60
N GLU A 35 17.76 -4.66 4.00
CA GLU A 35 17.69 -5.73 5.00
C GLU A 35 17.28 -5.19 6.38
N GLN A 36 17.85 -4.06 6.81
CA GLN A 36 17.46 -3.40 8.05
C GLN A 36 15.96 -3.01 8.06
N LEU A 37 15.47 -2.44 6.96
CA LEU A 37 14.05 -2.09 6.81
C LEU A 37 13.15 -3.33 6.87
N ARG A 38 13.53 -4.43 6.21
CA ARG A 38 12.76 -5.68 6.28
C ARG A 38 12.70 -6.24 7.68
N GLN A 39 13.82 -6.24 8.40
CA GLN A 39 13.85 -6.67 9.79
C GLN A 39 12.91 -5.80 10.63
N ALA A 40 12.98 -4.48 10.52
CA ALA A 40 12.07 -3.58 11.22
C ALA A 40 10.59 -3.87 10.90
N CYS A 41 10.24 -4.12 9.64
CA CYS A 41 8.87 -4.47 9.23
C CYS A 41 8.40 -5.82 9.78
N GLN A 42 9.28 -6.83 9.87
CA GLN A 42 8.92 -8.15 10.43
C GLN A 42 8.66 -8.10 11.94
N HIS A 43 9.33 -7.19 12.64
CA HIS A 43 9.10 -6.96 14.07
C HIS A 43 7.87 -6.08 14.33
N ALA A 44 7.28 -5.48 13.28
CA ALA A 44 6.05 -4.74 13.43
C ALA A 44 4.88 -5.71 13.62
N ASP A 45 4.09 -5.50 14.66
CA ASP A 45 2.88 -6.28 14.91
C ASP A 45 1.80 -5.90 13.88
N ILE A 46 1.48 -6.83 12.98
CA ILE A 46 0.42 -6.64 11.98
C ILE A 46 -0.87 -7.22 12.58
N GLY A 47 -1.56 -6.40 13.36
CA GLY A 47 -2.79 -6.81 14.04
C GLY A 47 -4.00 -6.85 13.13
N GLY A 48 -4.58 -8.05 12.96
CA GLY A 48 -5.95 -8.25 12.47
C GLY A 48 -6.11 -8.47 10.95
N ASP A 49 -7.30 -8.92 10.59
CA ASP A 49 -7.69 -9.12 9.19
C ASP A 49 -8.06 -7.79 8.51
N ARG A 50 -7.94 -7.75 7.18
CA ARG A 50 -8.31 -6.56 6.36
C ARG A 50 -9.75 -6.11 6.59
N TYR A 51 -10.64 -7.05 6.90
CA TYR A 51 -12.02 -6.81 7.27
C TYR A 51 -12.41 -7.74 8.44
N PRO A 52 -13.30 -7.30 9.34
CA PRO A 52 -13.98 -8.22 10.24
C PRO A 52 -14.63 -9.36 9.46
N GLU A 53 -14.64 -10.59 10.00
CA GLU A 53 -15.09 -11.80 9.28
C GLU A 53 -16.47 -11.63 8.60
N ILE A 54 -17.38 -10.89 9.23
CA ILE A 54 -18.73 -10.61 8.72
C ILE A 54 -18.75 -9.89 7.36
N PHE A 55 -17.70 -9.15 7.02
CA PHE A 55 -17.61 -8.38 5.77
C PHE A 55 -16.86 -9.13 4.64
N ASN A 56 -16.25 -10.29 4.92
CA ASN A 56 -15.58 -11.10 3.89
C ASN A 56 -16.55 -11.71 2.86
N LEU A 57 -17.86 -11.73 3.15
CA LEU A 57 -18.88 -12.35 2.28
C LEU A 57 -19.35 -11.45 1.12
N TYR A 58 -19.07 -10.14 1.14
CA TYR A 58 -19.52 -9.19 0.10
C TYR A 58 -18.46 -8.13 -0.27
N PRO A 59 -17.26 -8.53 -0.71
CA PRO A 59 -16.20 -7.57 -1.07
C PRO A 59 -16.55 -6.72 -2.31
N PHE A 60 -17.51 -7.17 -3.12
CA PHE A 60 -17.97 -6.47 -4.31
C PHE A 60 -19.47 -6.18 -4.14
N GLY A 61 -19.81 -4.92 -3.90
CA GLY A 61 -21.21 -4.48 -3.91
C GLY A 61 -21.81 -4.65 -5.30
N ASN A 62 -22.98 -5.27 -5.39
CA ASN A 62 -23.72 -5.34 -6.66
C ASN A 62 -24.02 -3.92 -7.15
N SER A 63 -23.74 -3.61 -8.41
CA SER A 63 -24.17 -2.37 -9.04
C SER A 63 -25.64 -2.47 -9.48
N ALA A 64 -26.31 -1.33 -9.59
CA ALA A 64 -27.66 -1.29 -10.15
C ALA A 64 -27.63 -1.84 -11.58
N PRO A 65 -28.62 -2.68 -11.98
CA PRO A 65 -28.67 -3.19 -13.34
C PRO A 65 -28.83 -2.04 -14.34
N LEU A 66 -28.29 -2.22 -15.56
CA LEU A 66 -28.45 -1.27 -16.65
C LEU A 66 -29.96 -1.05 -16.88
N LYS A 67 -30.40 0.21 -16.80
CA LYS A 67 -31.77 0.57 -17.22
C LYS A 67 -31.80 0.56 -18.75
N ASN A 68 -32.64 -0.29 -19.32
CA ASN A 68 -32.95 -0.32 -20.76
C ASN A 68 -33.55 1.02 -21.23
#